data_AF-A0A4T0UJL3-F1
#
_entry.id   AF-A0A4T0UJL3-F1
#
_cell.length_a   1.000
_cell.length_b   1.000
_cell.length_c   1.000
_cell.angle_alpha   90.00
_cell.angle_beta   90.00
_cell.angle_gamma   90.00
#
_symmetry.space_group_name_H-M   'P 1'
#
loop_
_entity.id
_entity.type
_entity.pdbx_description
1 polymer ?
#
loop_
_entity_poly.entity_id
_entity_poly.type
_entity_poly.pdbx_seq_one_letter_code
_entity_poly.pdbx_strand_id
1 'polypeptide(L)'
;MRAALIDETGYVANVIEIDDASTYTPPEGLTLLVTDEAIAPGWTQVDGVFTRPELPVIQAPDMPGLPGVIAVPGFQAQIDELADLILALTPQES
;
A
#
# COMPACT_ATOMS: atom_id res chain seq x y z
N MET A 1 -9.65 14.83 -11.02
CA MET A 1 -9.93 13.59 -11.78
C MET A 1 -8.97 12.51 -11.32
N ARG A 2 -9.40 11.25 -11.23
CA ARG A 2 -8.53 10.14 -10.80
C ARG A 2 -7.89 9.46 -12.01
N ALA A 3 -6.63 9.04 -11.85
CA ALA A 3 -5.91 8.28 -12.86
C ALA A 3 -5.06 7.17 -12.24
N ALA A 4 -4.97 6.07 -12.97
CA ALA A 4 -4.09 4.94 -12.70
C ALA A 4 -2.76 5.13 -13.43
N LEU A 5 -1.66 4.77 -12.80
CA LEU A 5 -0.38 4.52 -13.46
C LEU A 5 -0.23 3.01 -13.63
N ILE A 6 -0.28 2.57 -14.89
CA ILE A 6 -0.32 1.16 -15.27
C ILE A 6 0.96 0.81 -16.02
N ASP A 7 1.62 -0.27 -15.61
CA ASP A 7 2.80 -0.81 -16.29
C ASP A 7 2.43 -1.62 -17.54
N GLU A 8 3.41 -1.98 -18.38
CA GLU A 8 3.23 -2.81 -19.59
C GLU A 8 2.52 -4.16 -19.32
N THR A 9 2.62 -4.65 -18.08
CA THR A 9 1.96 -5.89 -17.61
C THR A 9 0.49 -5.71 -17.22
N GLY A 10 -0.03 -4.48 -17.24
CA GLY A 10 -1.37 -4.15 -16.74
C GLY A 10 -1.40 -3.93 -15.22
N TYR A 11 -0.27 -3.97 -14.53
CA TYR A 11 -0.19 -3.74 -13.08
C TYR A 11 -0.39 -2.26 -12.72
N VAL A 12 -1.28 -1.98 -11.78
CA VAL A 12 -1.50 -0.63 -11.23
C VAL A 12 -0.42 -0.33 -10.20
N ALA A 13 0.59 0.43 -10.64
CA ALA A 13 1.70 0.85 -9.80
C ALA A 13 1.30 1.93 -8.79
N ASN A 14 0.44 2.86 -9.20
CA ASN A 14 -0.01 3.96 -8.35
C ASN A 14 -1.35 4.52 -8.85
N VAL A 15 -2.06 5.22 -7.96
CA VAL A 15 -3.29 5.95 -8.29
C VAL A 15 -3.10 7.39 -7.83
N ILE A 16 -3.31 8.33 -8.74
CA ILE A 16 -3.10 9.76 -8.50
C ILE A 16 -4.37 10.55 -8.80
N GLU A 17 -4.51 11.70 -8.16
CA GLU A 17 -5.51 12.69 -8.50
C GLU A 17 -4.85 13.79 -9.34
N ILE A 18 -5.36 14.00 -10.54
CA ILE A 18 -4.90 15.02 -11.47
C ILE A 18 -6.00 16.06 -11.62
N ASP A 19 -5.60 17.32 -11.50
CA ASP A 19 -6.47 18.45 -11.82
C ASP A 19 -6.56 18.62 -13.35
N ASP A 20 -7.74 18.98 -13.88
CA ASP A 20 -8.00 19.09 -15.32
C ASP A 20 -7.05 20.08 -16.02
N ALA A 21 -6.53 21.08 -15.28
CA ALA A 21 -5.57 22.06 -15.79
C ALA A 21 -4.10 21.59 -15.71
N SER A 22 -3.80 20.45 -15.07
CA SER A 22 -2.44 19.96 -14.86
C SER A 22 -2.04 18.95 -15.93
N THR A 23 -0.99 19.28 -16.70
CA THR A 23 -0.34 18.31 -17.58
C THR A 23 0.56 17.40 -16.75
N TYR A 24 0.16 16.15 -16.59
CA TYR A 24 0.98 15.12 -15.96
C TYR A 24 1.56 14.20 -17.04
N THR A 25 2.89 14.04 -17.03
CA THR A 25 3.59 13.10 -17.91
C THR A 25 3.98 11.88 -17.08
N PRO A 26 3.47 10.67 -17.41
CA PRO A 26 3.90 9.46 -16.71
C PRO A 26 5.38 9.16 -16.97
N PRO A 27 6.09 8.56 -16.02
CA PRO A 27 7.46 8.11 -16.23
C PRO A 27 7.50 6.99 -17.28
N GLU A 28 8.69 6.75 -17.86
CA GLU A 28 8.87 5.69 -18.86
C GLU A 28 8.41 4.31 -18.33
N GLY A 29 7.77 3.54 -19.21
CA GLY A 29 7.19 2.24 -18.88
C GLY A 29 5.80 2.31 -18.23
N LEU A 30 5.35 3.49 -17.78
CA LEU A 30 4.01 3.67 -17.22
C LEU A 30 3.07 4.38 -18.19
N THR A 31 1.85 3.88 -18.24
CA THR A 31 0.73 4.46 -18.96
C THR A 31 -0.21 5.11 -17.97
N LEU A 32 -0.56 6.37 -18.21
CA LEU A 32 -1.59 7.06 -17.45
C LEU A 32 -2.97 6.70 -18.00
N LEU A 33 -3.80 6.06 -17.19
CA LEU A 33 -5.19 5.78 -17.53
C LEU A 33 -6.14 6.55 -16.62
N VAL A 34 -6.86 7.49 -17.21
CA VAL A 34 -7.92 8.22 -16.53
C VAL A 34 -9.11 7.30 -16.29
N THR A 35 -9.59 7.23 -15.04
CA THR A 35 -10.75 6.42 -14.69
C THR A 35 -11.52 7.01 -13.51
N ASP A 36 -12.84 6.90 -13.55
CA ASP A 36 -13.72 7.19 -12.40
C ASP A 36 -13.92 5.96 -11.51
N GLU A 37 -13.44 4.80 -11.94
CA GLU A 37 -13.55 3.55 -11.19
C GLU A 37 -12.70 3.56 -9.91
N ALA A 38 -13.23 2.94 -8.86
CA ALA A 38 -12.54 2.78 -7.59
C ALA A 38 -11.43 1.72 -7.69
N ILE A 39 -10.30 2.11 -8.26
CA ILE A 39 -9.08 1.29 -8.35
C ILE A 39 -8.10 1.63 -7.22
N ALA A 40 -7.19 0.69 -6.92
CA ALA A 40 -6.12 0.86 -5.95
C ALA A 40 -4.80 0.30 -6.47
N PRO A 41 -3.65 0.76 -5.97
CA PRO A 41 -2.36 0.15 -6.28
C PRO A 41 -2.35 -1.33 -5.90
N GLY A 42 -1.68 -2.15 -6.72
CA GLY A 42 -1.67 -3.61 -6.56
C GLY A 42 -2.72 -4.36 -7.38
N TRP A 43 -3.66 -3.65 -8.01
CA TRP A 43 -4.65 -4.25 -8.92
C TRP A 43 -4.02 -4.50 -10.29
N THR A 44 -4.61 -5.40 -11.07
CA THR A 44 -4.16 -5.72 -12.43
C THR A 44 -5.30 -5.50 -13.42
N GLN A 45 -5.03 -4.77 -14.49
CA GLN A 45 -5.95 -4.60 -15.60
C GLN A 45 -5.82 -5.78 -16.57
N VAL A 46 -6.90 -6.54 -16.74
CA VAL A 46 -6.99 -7.67 -17.67
C VAL A 46 -8.17 -7.44 -18.59
N ASP A 47 -7.94 -7.36 -19.90
CA ASP A 47 -8.98 -7.12 -20.91
C ASP A 47 -9.83 -5.85 -20.64
N GLY A 48 -9.21 -4.81 -20.07
CA GLY A 48 -9.87 -3.56 -19.71
C GLY A 48 -10.61 -3.57 -18.37
N VAL A 49 -10.62 -4.70 -17.66
CA VAL A 49 -11.24 -4.84 -16.33
C VAL A 49 -10.18 -4.85 -15.24
N PHE A 50 -10.36 -4.04 -14.20
CA PHE A 50 -9.48 -4.03 -13.05
C PHE A 50 -9.81 -5.17 -12.09
N THR A 51 -8.86 -6.06 -11.91
CA THR A 51 -8.97 -7.21 -11.01
C THR A 51 -8.17 -6.94 -9.74
N ARG A 52 -8.85 -7.05 -8.59
CA ARG A 52 -8.21 -6.97 -7.28
C ARG A 52 -7.24 -8.13 -7.10
N PRO A 53 -6.06 -7.93 -6.49
CA PRO A 53 -5.22 -9.05 -6.11
C PRO A 53 -5.98 -9.90 -5.09
N GLU A 54 -5.92 -11.21 -5.25
CA GLU A 54 -6.37 -12.13 -4.21
C GLU A 54 -5.42 -11.96 -3.02
N LEU A 55 -5.86 -11.23 -1.98
CA LEU A 55 -5.11 -11.19 -0.74
C LEU A 55 -4.99 -12.63 -0.24
N PRO A 56 -3.79 -13.10 0.13
CA PRO A 56 -3.69 -14.37 0.83
C PRO A 56 -4.57 -14.25 2.07
N VAL A 57 -5.61 -15.07 2.15
CA VAL A 57 -6.40 -15.20 3.37
C VAL A 57 -5.44 -15.76 4.40
N ILE A 58 -4.86 -14.88 5.21
CA ILE A 58 -4.19 -15.30 6.43
C ILE A 58 -5.32 -15.81 7.31
N GLN A 59 -5.61 -17.10 7.23
CA GLN A 59 -6.38 -17.77 8.25
C GLN A 59 -5.56 -17.61 9.52
N ALA A 60 -5.96 -16.67 10.38
CA ALA A 60 -5.45 -16.63 11.73
C ALA A 60 -5.65 -18.04 12.30
N PRO A 61 -4.62 -18.71 12.85
CA PRO A 61 -4.86 -19.94 13.57
C PRO A 61 -5.92 -19.62 14.63
N ASP A 62 -6.96 -20.43 14.69
CA ASP A 62 -8.13 -20.28 15.56
C ASP A 62 -7.66 -20.24 17.03
N MET A 63 -7.22 -19.07 17.49
CA MET A 63 -6.77 -18.83 18.85
C MET A 63 -7.97 -18.29 19.63
N PRO A 64 -8.56 -19.08 20.54
CA PRO A 64 -9.65 -18.61 21.35
C PRO A 64 -9.14 -17.53 22.30
N GLY A 65 -9.44 -16.25 22.01
CA GLY A 65 -9.48 -15.21 23.06
C GLY A 65 -8.76 -13.88 22.85
N LEU A 66 -8.36 -13.44 21.65
CA LEU A 66 -7.82 -12.08 21.48
C LEU A 66 -8.50 -11.29 20.34
N PRO A 67 -9.24 -10.20 20.66
CA PRO A 67 -9.80 -9.33 19.64
C PRO A 67 -8.68 -8.50 18.99
N GLY A 68 -8.41 -8.76 17.71
CA GLY A 68 -8.01 -7.73 16.76
C GLY A 68 -6.63 -7.10 16.87
N VAL A 69 -5.55 -7.87 17.07
CA VAL A 69 -4.19 -7.40 16.77
C VAL A 69 -3.54 -8.34 15.76
N ILE A 70 -3.44 -7.88 14.51
CA ILE A 70 -2.72 -8.57 13.44
C ILE A 70 -1.22 -8.38 13.72
N ALA A 71 -0.58 -9.41 14.29
CA ALA A 71 0.86 -9.44 14.42
C ALA A 71 1.48 -9.78 13.05
N VAL A 72 2.11 -8.80 12.42
CA VAL A 72 2.96 -9.03 11.23
C VAL A 72 4.30 -9.61 11.73
N PRO A 73 4.66 -10.87 11.42
CA PRO A 73 5.92 -11.45 11.85
C PRO A 73 7.06 -10.72 11.14
N GLY A 74 7.78 -9.89 11.91
CA GLY A 74 8.86 -9.01 11.43
C GLY A 74 8.69 -7.54 11.84
N PHE A 75 7.48 -7.09 12.15
CA PHE A 75 7.21 -5.70 12.57
C PHE A 75 7.43 -5.50 14.07
N GLN A 76 7.22 -6.56 14.88
CA GLN A 76 7.42 -6.52 16.33
C GLN A 76 8.90 -6.35 16.73
N ALA A 77 9.83 -6.89 15.93
CA ALA A 77 11.27 -6.77 16.19
C ALA A 77 11.79 -5.34 15.95
N GLN A 78 11.25 -4.62 14.96
CA GLN A 78 11.60 -3.22 14.70
C GLN A 78 11.07 -2.27 15.78
N ILE A 79 9.92 -2.58 16.40
CA ILE A 79 9.34 -1.75 17.46
C ILE A 79 10.19 -1.84 18.75
N ASP A 80 10.76 -3.00 19.07
CA ASP A 80 11.57 -3.22 20.27
C ASP A 80 12.92 -2.48 20.20
N GLU A 81 13.58 -2.51 19.04
CA GLU A 81 14.85 -1.78 18.80
C GLU A 81 14.65 -0.25 18.86
N LEU A 82 13.51 0.24 18.37
CA LEU A 82 13.17 1.66 18.38
C LEU A 82 12.81 2.14 19.79
N ALA A 83 12.20 1.28 20.62
CA ALA A 83 11.88 1.60 22.01
C ALA A 83 13.14 1.72 22.88
N ASP A 84 14.15 0.87 22.66
CA ASP A 84 15.43 0.95 23.38
C ASP A 84 16.22 2.22 23.02
N LEU A 85 16.23 2.61 21.74
CA LEU A 85 16.90 3.84 21.29
C LEU A 85 16.25 5.11 21.87
N ILE A 86 14.92 5.14 22.01
CA ILE A 86 14.20 6.27 22.61
C ILE A 86 14.50 6.36 24.12
N LEU A 87 14.62 5.24 24.82
CA LEU A 87 14.95 5.20 26.24
C LEU A 87 16.41 5.61 26.51
N ALA A 88 17.32 5.32 25.58
CA ALA A 88 18.73 5.70 25.67
C ALA A 88 19.00 7.19 25.36
N LEU A 89 18.08 7.87 24.67
CA LEU A 89 18.24 9.26 24.22
C LEU A 89 17.49 10.30 25.07
N THR A 90 16.68 9.89 26.04
CA THR A 90 16.09 10.83 27.00
C THR A 90 17.15 11.24 28.03
N PRO A 91 17.59 12.51 28.10
CA PRO A 91 18.38 12.98 29.22
C PRO A 91 17.55 12.82 30.50
N GLN A 92 18.02 12.03 31.45
CA GLN A 92 17.49 12.00 32.80
C GLN A 92 17.81 13.35 33.45
N GLU A 93 16.91 14.32 33.31
CA GLU A 93 16.99 15.57 34.07
C GLU A 93 16.97 15.23 35.57
N SER A 94 18.06 15.63 36.26
CA SER A 94 18.33 15.39 37.68
C SER A 94 17.51 16.29 38.60
#